data_AF-A0A7V4G289-F1
#
_entry.id   AF-A0A7V4G289-F1
#
_cell.length_a   1.000
_cell.length_b   1.000
_cell.length_c   1.000
_cell.angle_alpha   90.00
_cell.angle_beta   90.00
_cell.angle_gamma   90.00
#
_symmetry.space_group_name_H-M   'P 1'
#
loop_
_entity.id
_entity.type
_entity.pdbx_description
1 polymer ?
#
loop_
_entity_poly.entity_id
_entity_poly.type
_entity_poly.pdbx_seq_one_letter_code
_entity_poly.pdbx_strand_id
1 'polypeptide(L)'
;MRPYEVNAGETDRVVAGVTEAVAQTLEQDGDLVACIRESIAKIAAIPVAGPRKPLVGVVGEIYVRNNVFANEDVINAIELFGGEVWMIPITDWILYTSSIENYKEEFPSTIMSWDKADTFVTYHWMRHWEQKLMRAASPFLDDRHEPPFQECLKVATPYMAFYCGGEGKLSIGRAIKFAHQGAAMVVNCAPFGCMPETVATSVFGRVSADLDIPIV
;
A
#
# COMPACT_ATOMS: atom_id res chain seq x y z
N MET A 1 -5.95 -3.22 13.86
CA MET A 1 -7.09 -3.23 14.81
C MET A 1 -7.69 -4.61 14.97
N ARG A 2 -8.14 -5.27 13.90
CA ARG A 2 -8.73 -6.62 13.95
C ARG A 2 -7.94 -7.67 14.75
N PRO A 3 -6.59 -7.74 14.69
CA PRO A 3 -5.82 -8.67 15.53
C PRO A 3 -5.93 -8.42 17.04
N TYR A 4 -6.40 -7.24 17.44
CA TYR A 4 -6.45 -6.76 18.81
C TYR A 4 -7.89 -6.58 19.32
N GLU A 5 -8.90 -6.84 18.49
CA GLU A 5 -10.29 -6.53 18.85
C GLU A 5 -10.76 -7.36 20.05
N VAL A 6 -11.52 -6.74 20.95
CA VAL A 6 -12.09 -7.43 22.11
C VAL A 6 -13.30 -8.28 21.70
N ASN A 7 -14.13 -7.77 20.79
CA ASN A 7 -15.29 -8.47 20.28
C ASN A 7 -15.01 -8.98 18.86
N ALA A 8 -14.94 -10.30 18.70
CA ALA A 8 -14.64 -10.92 17.40
C ALA A 8 -15.63 -10.48 16.31
N GLY A 9 -15.09 -10.05 15.16
CA GLY A 9 -15.83 -9.59 13.98
C GLY A 9 -16.42 -8.19 14.12
N GLU A 10 -16.09 -7.43 15.17
CA GLU A 10 -16.51 -6.03 15.29
C GLU A 10 -15.79 -5.15 14.27
N THR A 11 -14.49 -5.36 14.07
CA THR A 11 -13.69 -4.59 13.10
C THR A 11 -14.23 -4.74 11.69
N ASP A 12 -14.45 -5.97 11.23
CA ASP A 12 -14.96 -6.22 9.88
C ASP A 12 -16.33 -5.59 9.66
N ARG A 13 -17.21 -5.64 10.68
CA ARG A 13 -18.55 -5.04 10.62
C ARG A 13 -18.50 -3.52 10.53
N VAL A 14 -17.66 -2.87 11.34
CA VAL A 14 -17.49 -1.41 11.32
C VAL A 14 -16.86 -0.98 9.99
N VAL A 15 -15.82 -1.68 9.52
CA VAL A 15 -15.15 -1.41 8.23
C VAL A 15 -16.12 -1.55 7.06
N ALA A 16 -16.96 -2.58 7.04
CA ALA A 16 -17.99 -2.73 6.02
C ALA A 16 -18.98 -1.56 6.01
N GLY A 17 -19.44 -1.13 7.19
CA GLY A 17 -20.36 0.00 7.33
C GLY A 17 -19.76 1.34 6.91
N VAL A 18 -18.49 1.61 7.22
CA VAL A 18 -17.84 2.86 6.77
C VAL A 18 -17.53 2.84 5.28
N THR A 19 -17.19 1.68 4.71
CA THR A 19 -16.99 1.53 3.26
C THR A 19 -18.25 1.90 2.51
N GLU A 20 -19.41 1.40 2.96
CA GLU A 20 -20.71 1.75 2.40
C GLU A 20 -21.02 3.25 2.55
N ALA A 21 -20.74 3.85 3.71
CA ALA A 21 -20.95 5.28 3.93
C ALA A 21 -20.06 6.16 3.01
N VAL A 22 -18.80 5.77 2.80
CA VAL A 22 -17.89 6.45 1.88
C VAL A 22 -18.39 6.32 0.44
N ALA A 23 -18.84 5.12 0.02
CA ALA A 23 -19.42 4.90 -1.30
C ALA A 23 -20.65 5.78 -1.54
N GLN A 24 -21.60 5.81 -0.60
CA GLN A 24 -22.78 6.66 -0.70
C GLN A 24 -22.44 8.16 -0.73
N THR A 25 -21.43 8.58 0.04
CA THR A 25 -20.97 9.98 0.03
C THR A 25 -20.38 10.35 -1.34
N LEU A 26 -19.64 9.44 -1.98
CA LEU A 26 -19.12 9.62 -3.33
C LEU A 26 -20.27 9.74 -4.35
N GLU A 27 -21.25 8.84 -4.31
CA GLU A 27 -22.38 8.83 -5.24
C GLU A 27 -23.27 10.07 -5.14
N GLN A 28 -23.30 10.71 -3.98
CA GLN A 28 -24.12 11.89 -3.70
C GLN A 28 -23.33 13.21 -3.79
N ASP A 29 -22.07 13.18 -4.26
CA ASP A 29 -21.16 14.32 -4.30
C ASP A 29 -21.05 15.04 -2.93
N GLY A 30 -21.09 14.27 -1.84
CA GLY A 30 -21.03 14.78 -0.46
C GLY A 30 -19.62 15.16 0.00
N ASP A 31 -19.51 15.66 1.25
CA ASP A 31 -18.21 16.00 1.84
C ASP A 31 -17.43 14.74 2.26
N LEU A 32 -16.59 14.26 1.36
CA LEU A 32 -15.72 13.11 1.59
C LEU A 32 -14.77 13.30 2.77
N VAL A 33 -14.29 14.51 3.03
CA VAL A 33 -13.31 14.75 4.11
C VAL A 33 -13.99 14.61 5.46
N ALA A 34 -15.21 15.16 5.59
CA ALA A 34 -16.03 14.96 6.77
C ALA A 34 -16.37 13.48 6.96
N CYS A 35 -16.83 12.80 5.91
CA CYS A 35 -17.17 11.37 5.96
C CYS A 35 -15.98 10.49 6.37
N ILE A 36 -14.79 10.72 5.82
CA ILE A 36 -13.58 9.99 6.19
C ILE A 36 -13.21 10.25 7.66
N ARG A 37 -13.29 11.49 8.13
CA ARG A 37 -13.00 11.82 9.54
C ARG A 37 -13.94 11.08 10.49
N GLU A 38 -15.23 11.06 10.19
CA GLU A 38 -16.23 10.33 10.99
C GLU A 38 -16.02 8.82 10.94
N SER A 39 -15.74 8.29 9.75
CA SER A 39 -15.47 6.87 9.52
C SER A 39 -14.27 6.38 10.33
N ILE A 40 -13.20 7.16 10.36
CA ILE A 40 -11.99 6.81 11.09
C ILE A 40 -12.21 6.95 12.60
N ALA A 41 -12.98 7.94 13.05
CA ALA A 41 -13.38 8.03 14.46
C ALA A 41 -14.18 6.80 14.92
N LYS A 42 -15.06 6.26 14.06
CA LYS A 42 -15.79 5.01 14.33
C LYS A 42 -14.84 3.80 14.43
N ILE A 43 -13.89 3.69 13.51
CA ILE A 43 -12.88 2.62 13.53
C ILE A 43 -12.00 2.72 14.79
N ALA A 44 -11.56 3.93 15.16
CA ALA A 44 -10.71 4.16 16.33
C ALA A 44 -11.42 3.93 17.67
N ALA A 45 -12.75 3.98 17.70
CA ALA A 45 -13.55 3.70 18.90
C ALA A 45 -13.68 2.20 19.21
N ILE A 46 -13.22 1.31 18.32
CA ILE A 46 -13.32 -0.14 18.50
C ILE A 46 -12.44 -0.55 19.70
N PRO A 47 -12.99 -1.27 20.70
CA PRO A 47 -12.21 -1.74 21.84
C PRO A 47 -11.12 -2.71 21.40
N VAL A 48 -9.87 -2.38 21.74
CA VAL A 48 -8.70 -3.23 21.49
C VAL A 48 -7.97 -3.59 22.78
N ALA A 49 -7.37 -4.78 22.83
CA ALA A 49 -6.61 -5.28 23.97
C ALA A 49 -5.38 -6.10 23.53
N GLY A 50 -4.41 -6.21 24.44
CA GLY A 50 -3.20 -7.03 24.26
C GLY A 50 -1.96 -6.23 23.85
N PRO A 51 -0.78 -6.88 23.84
CA PRO A 51 0.47 -6.27 23.42
C PRO A 51 0.53 -6.11 21.90
N ARG A 52 1.39 -5.21 21.38
CA ARG A 52 1.67 -5.12 19.94
C ARG A 52 2.19 -6.46 19.41
N LYS A 53 1.63 -6.90 18.28
CA LYS A 53 2.00 -8.11 17.55
C LYS A 53 3.13 -7.83 16.56
N PRO A 54 3.88 -8.87 16.11
CA PRO A 54 4.85 -8.72 15.04
C PRO A 54 4.20 -8.17 13.77
N LEU A 55 4.79 -7.12 13.23
CA LEU A 55 4.32 -6.46 12.03
C LEU A 55 4.76 -7.22 10.77
N VAL A 56 3.82 -7.46 9.87
CA VAL A 56 4.04 -8.09 8.58
C VAL A 56 3.67 -7.12 7.47
N GLY A 57 4.66 -6.73 6.68
CA GLY A 57 4.44 -5.94 5.48
C GLY A 57 3.88 -6.81 4.36
N VAL A 58 2.89 -6.33 3.60
CA VAL A 58 2.37 -7.05 2.43
C VAL A 58 2.59 -6.20 1.18
N VAL A 59 3.41 -6.72 0.28
CA VAL A 59 3.79 -6.11 -1.01
C VAL A 59 3.32 -6.98 -2.17
N GLY A 60 3.65 -6.58 -3.40
CA GLY A 60 3.35 -7.35 -4.62
C GLY A 60 2.30 -6.66 -5.49
N GLU A 61 1.77 -7.41 -6.45
CA GLU A 61 0.93 -6.87 -7.52
C GLU A 61 -0.46 -6.43 -7.01
N ILE A 62 -0.95 -5.32 -7.52
CA ILE A 62 -2.13 -4.61 -7.03
C ILE A 62 -3.39 -5.48 -7.04
N TYR A 63 -3.65 -6.23 -8.11
CA TYR A 63 -4.85 -7.04 -8.19
C TYR A 63 -4.78 -8.22 -7.22
N VAL A 64 -3.68 -8.98 -7.23
CA VAL A 64 -3.53 -10.14 -6.34
C VAL A 64 -3.59 -9.70 -4.88
N ARG A 65 -2.83 -8.66 -4.52
CA ARG A 65 -2.75 -8.16 -3.15
C ARG A 65 -4.11 -7.72 -2.59
N ASN A 66 -4.98 -7.13 -3.41
CA ASN A 66 -6.27 -6.58 -2.99
C ASN A 66 -7.47 -7.50 -3.24
N ASN A 67 -7.25 -8.72 -3.72
CA ASN A 67 -8.31 -9.68 -3.96
C ASN A 67 -8.16 -10.90 -3.04
N VAL A 68 -9.10 -11.07 -2.11
CA VAL A 68 -9.09 -12.14 -1.09
C VAL A 68 -9.01 -13.54 -1.70
N PHE A 69 -9.63 -13.75 -2.86
CA PHE A 69 -9.55 -15.04 -3.54
C PHE A 69 -8.18 -15.25 -4.20
N ALA A 70 -7.62 -14.22 -4.83
CA ALA A 70 -6.35 -14.32 -5.54
C ALA A 70 -5.13 -14.43 -4.60
N ASN A 71 -5.19 -13.84 -3.41
CA ASN A 71 -4.13 -13.92 -2.40
C ASN A 71 -4.34 -15.01 -1.34
N GLU A 72 -5.33 -15.89 -1.51
CA GLU A 72 -5.66 -16.96 -0.56
C GLU A 72 -5.92 -16.45 0.88
N ASP A 73 -6.55 -15.28 1.00
CA ASP A 73 -6.89 -14.63 2.26
C ASP A 73 -5.66 -14.39 3.17
N VAL A 74 -4.55 -13.98 2.56
CA VAL A 74 -3.24 -13.78 3.21
C VAL A 74 -3.31 -12.91 4.47
N ILE A 75 -4.19 -11.89 4.49
CA ILE A 75 -4.32 -11.01 5.65
C ILE A 75 -4.82 -11.81 6.84
N ASN A 76 -5.92 -12.56 6.68
CA ASN A 76 -6.47 -13.37 7.76
C ASN A 76 -5.50 -14.49 8.17
N ALA A 77 -4.78 -15.09 7.22
CA ALA A 77 -3.76 -16.09 7.53
C ALA A 77 -2.67 -15.51 8.44
N ILE A 78 -2.09 -14.36 8.11
CA ILE A 78 -1.07 -13.70 8.93
C ILE A 78 -1.61 -13.39 10.34
N GLU A 79 -2.81 -12.84 10.43
CA GLU A 79 -3.41 -12.46 11.70
C GLU A 79 -3.75 -13.67 12.59
N LEU A 80 -4.18 -14.78 11.99
CA LEU A 80 -4.42 -16.06 12.65
C LEU A 80 -3.14 -16.61 13.28
N PHE A 81 -1.99 -16.45 12.62
CA PHE A 81 -0.68 -16.81 13.16
C PHE A 81 -0.07 -15.76 14.11
N GLY A 82 -0.86 -14.74 14.49
CA GLY A 82 -0.47 -13.78 15.53
C GLY A 82 0.31 -12.58 15.01
N GLY A 83 0.32 -12.32 13.70
CA GLY A 83 0.84 -11.09 13.12
C GLY A 83 -0.17 -9.94 13.12
N GLU A 84 0.34 -8.72 12.89
CA GLU A 84 -0.47 -7.61 12.41
C GLU A 84 -0.03 -7.23 10.99
N VAL A 85 -0.99 -6.93 10.11
CA VAL A 85 -0.71 -6.69 8.70
C VAL A 85 -0.62 -5.21 8.39
N TRP A 86 0.40 -4.84 7.61
CA TRP A 86 0.49 -3.54 6.95
C TRP A 86 0.67 -3.73 5.45
N MET A 87 -0.39 -3.45 4.70
CA MET A 87 -0.45 -3.63 3.25
C MET A 87 -0.25 -2.30 2.53
N ILE A 88 0.46 -2.31 1.40
CA ILE A 88 0.59 -1.13 0.54
C ILE A 88 -0.81 -0.69 0.05
N PRO A 89 -1.21 0.58 0.21
CA PRO A 89 -2.47 1.09 -0.33
C PRO A 89 -2.53 1.05 -1.86
N ILE A 90 -3.74 0.86 -2.40
CA ILE A 90 -4.02 0.96 -3.85
C ILE A 90 -3.60 2.32 -4.41
N THR A 91 -3.72 3.39 -3.61
CA THR A 91 -3.35 4.75 -3.99
C THR A 91 -1.90 4.88 -4.39
N ASP A 92 -1.01 4.05 -3.84
CA ASP A 92 0.41 4.09 -4.18
C ASP A 92 0.66 3.74 -5.64
N TRP A 93 -0.04 2.72 -6.15
CA TRP A 93 0.01 2.32 -7.56
C TRP A 93 -0.64 3.37 -8.48
N ILE A 94 -1.77 3.95 -8.07
CA ILE A 94 -2.45 5.01 -8.84
C ILE A 94 -1.52 6.23 -8.99
N LEU A 95 -0.88 6.65 -7.90
CA LEU A 95 0.06 7.77 -7.91
C LEU A 95 1.32 7.44 -8.72
N TYR A 96 1.81 6.20 -8.63
CA TYR A 96 2.97 5.75 -9.40
C TYR A 96 2.69 5.74 -10.91
N THR A 97 1.62 5.10 -11.35
CA THR A 97 1.28 4.99 -12.79
C THR A 97 0.95 6.35 -13.40
N SER A 98 0.35 7.24 -12.61
CA SER A 98 0.06 8.63 -13.02
C SER A 98 1.26 9.57 -12.89
N SER A 99 2.44 9.07 -12.49
CA SER A 99 3.62 9.91 -12.24
C SER A 99 4.45 10.16 -13.50
N ILE A 100 5.20 11.26 -13.46
CA ILE A 100 6.19 11.58 -14.50
C ILE A 100 7.34 10.58 -14.49
N GLU A 101 7.68 10.06 -13.31
CA GLU A 101 8.70 9.04 -13.14
C GLU A 101 8.34 7.79 -13.94
N ASN A 102 7.10 7.29 -13.84
CA ASN A 102 6.64 6.16 -14.65
C ASN A 102 6.55 6.53 -16.14
N TYR A 103 5.98 7.70 -16.48
CA TYR A 103 5.90 8.17 -17.87
C TYR A 103 7.27 8.22 -18.57
N LYS A 104 8.32 8.67 -17.87
CA LYS A 104 9.68 8.75 -18.42
C LYS A 104 10.30 7.38 -18.69
N GLU A 105 10.03 6.41 -17.83
CA GLU A 105 10.52 5.04 -17.98
C GLU A 105 9.79 4.32 -19.12
N GLU A 106 8.49 4.57 -19.30
CA GLU A 106 7.69 4.03 -20.41
C GLU A 106 8.00 4.70 -21.76
N PHE A 107 8.24 6.02 -21.77
CA PHE A 107 8.45 6.82 -22.98
C PHE A 107 9.77 7.60 -22.95
N PRO A 108 10.94 6.93 -22.94
CA PRO A 108 12.25 7.56 -22.72
C PRO A 108 12.68 8.54 -23.81
N SER A 109 12.12 8.43 -25.02
CA SER A 109 12.45 9.29 -26.17
C SER A 109 11.66 10.60 -26.25
N THR A 110 10.64 10.79 -25.40
CA THR A 110 9.78 11.98 -25.45
C THR A 110 10.39 13.11 -24.60
N ILE A 111 10.70 14.26 -25.21
CA ILE A 111 11.41 15.36 -24.52
C ILE A 111 10.41 16.37 -23.94
N MET A 112 9.43 16.83 -24.73
CA MET A 112 8.35 17.73 -24.32
C MET A 112 7.08 17.39 -25.11
N SER A 113 5.98 17.11 -24.42
CA SER A 113 4.66 16.84 -25.03
C SER A 113 3.56 17.43 -24.16
N TRP A 114 2.41 17.73 -24.76
CA TRP A 114 1.21 18.12 -24.02
C TRP A 114 0.80 17.03 -23.01
N ASP A 115 1.03 15.76 -23.34
CA ASP A 115 0.79 14.62 -22.45
C ASP A 115 1.60 14.69 -21.15
N LYS A 116 2.83 15.22 -21.20
CA LYS A 116 3.63 15.44 -19.98
C LYS A 116 3.03 16.52 -19.08
N ALA A 117 2.51 17.58 -19.67
CA ALA A 117 1.83 18.64 -18.91
C ALA A 117 0.54 18.11 -18.28
N ASP A 118 -0.24 17.33 -19.04
CA ASP A 118 -1.44 16.67 -18.53
C ASP A 118 -1.15 15.69 -17.40
N THR A 119 -0.12 14.84 -17.57
CA THR A 119 0.38 13.92 -16.52
C THR A 119 0.83 14.71 -15.28
N PHE A 120 1.55 15.81 -15.44
CA PHE A 120 1.98 16.66 -14.33
C PHE A 120 0.76 17.20 -13.56
N VAL A 121 -0.21 17.78 -14.25
CA VAL A 121 -1.40 18.36 -13.62
C VAL A 121 -2.22 17.29 -12.91
N THR A 122 -2.46 16.17 -13.59
CA THR A 122 -3.20 15.01 -13.05
C THR A 122 -2.53 14.46 -11.79
N TYR A 123 -1.21 14.24 -11.83
CA TYR A 123 -0.43 13.79 -10.68
C TYR A 123 -0.55 14.75 -9.47
N HIS A 124 -0.39 16.06 -9.71
CA HIS A 124 -0.46 17.05 -8.62
C HIS A 124 -1.87 17.13 -8.02
N TRP A 125 -2.90 17.01 -8.85
CA TRP A 125 -4.29 16.94 -8.39
C TRP A 125 -4.55 15.69 -7.54
N MET A 126 -4.17 14.50 -8.03
CA MET A 126 -4.33 13.23 -7.31
C MET A 126 -3.57 13.25 -5.98
N ARG A 127 -2.32 13.72 -5.98
CA ARG A 127 -1.50 13.84 -4.77
C ARG A 127 -2.10 14.84 -3.78
N HIS A 128 -2.66 15.95 -4.25
CA HIS A 128 -3.34 16.90 -3.36
C HIS A 128 -4.51 16.24 -2.63
N TRP A 129 -5.35 15.50 -3.35
CA TRP A 129 -6.48 14.79 -2.76
C TRP A 129 -6.05 13.66 -1.84
N GLU A 130 -5.07 12.85 -2.23
CA GLU A 130 -4.50 11.80 -1.38
C GLU A 130 -4.01 12.38 -0.05
N GLN A 131 -3.22 13.45 -0.08
CA GLN A 131 -2.75 14.12 1.13
C GLN A 131 -3.88 14.70 1.97
N LYS A 132 -4.91 15.26 1.32
CA LYS A 132 -6.07 15.83 2.01
C LYS A 132 -6.84 14.75 2.78
N LEU A 133 -7.06 13.60 2.17
CA LEU A 133 -7.74 12.45 2.79
C LEU A 133 -6.86 11.78 3.85
N MET A 134 -5.58 11.56 3.57
CA MET A 134 -4.62 10.98 4.52
C MET A 134 -4.41 11.88 5.75
N ARG A 135 -4.44 13.21 5.61
CA ARG A 135 -4.41 14.12 6.76
C ARG A 135 -5.64 14.01 7.66
N ALA A 136 -6.80 13.71 7.09
CA ALA A 136 -8.00 13.45 7.89
C ALA A 136 -7.87 12.14 8.69
N ALA A 137 -7.10 11.18 8.16
CA ALA A 137 -6.80 9.90 8.79
C ALA A 137 -5.63 9.93 9.79
N SER A 138 -4.65 10.81 9.56
CA SER A 138 -3.37 10.87 10.27
C SER A 138 -3.45 10.82 11.81
N PRO A 139 -4.40 11.49 12.50
CA PRO A 139 -4.50 11.40 13.96
C PRO A 139 -4.68 9.97 14.50
N PHE A 140 -5.08 9.04 13.64
CA PHE A 140 -5.40 7.67 14.00
C PHE A 140 -4.45 6.63 13.38
N LEU A 141 -3.49 7.08 12.56
CA LEU A 141 -2.54 6.21 11.87
C LEU A 141 -1.31 5.84 12.70
N ASP A 142 -1.22 6.24 13.98
CA ASP A 142 -0.08 5.94 14.87
C ASP A 142 1.28 6.18 14.16
N ASP A 143 2.11 5.15 14.02
CA ASP A 143 3.39 5.16 13.30
C ASP A 143 3.28 4.69 11.83
N ARG A 144 2.07 4.41 11.34
CA ARG A 144 1.76 3.85 10.02
C ARG A 144 1.59 4.91 8.94
N HIS A 145 2.69 5.58 8.62
CA HIS A 145 2.74 6.56 7.55
C HIS A 145 3.44 5.99 6.31
N GLU A 146 2.75 6.07 5.18
CA GLU A 146 3.30 5.60 3.91
C GLU A 146 4.40 6.55 3.41
N PRO A 147 5.63 6.05 3.13
CA PRO A 147 6.61 6.85 2.41
C PRO A 147 6.11 7.17 0.99
N PRO A 148 6.55 8.29 0.40
CA PRO A 148 6.30 8.56 -1.01
C PRO A 148 6.89 7.45 -1.90
N PHE A 149 6.14 6.98 -2.91
CA PHE A 149 6.62 5.94 -3.82
C PHE A 149 7.98 6.28 -4.47
N GLN A 150 8.30 7.56 -4.69
CA GLN A 150 9.61 7.97 -5.20
C GLN A 150 10.77 7.53 -4.30
N GLU A 151 10.58 7.54 -2.99
CA GLU A 151 11.61 7.04 -2.07
C GLU A 151 11.76 5.53 -2.18
N CYS A 152 10.66 4.80 -2.36
CA CYS A 152 10.66 3.36 -2.62
C CYS A 152 11.45 3.04 -3.90
N LEU A 153 11.19 3.75 -5.00
CA LEU A 153 11.94 3.58 -6.25
C LEU A 153 13.43 3.86 -6.10
N LYS A 154 13.81 4.87 -5.31
CA LYS A 154 15.21 5.20 -5.03
C LYS A 154 15.93 4.07 -4.29
N VAL A 155 15.34 3.56 -3.20
CA VAL A 155 15.96 2.48 -2.41
C VAL A 155 15.96 1.14 -3.14
N ALA A 156 15.04 0.92 -4.09
CA ALA A 156 15.02 -0.26 -4.95
C ALA A 156 16.08 -0.23 -6.05
N THR A 157 16.55 0.96 -6.47
CA THR A 157 17.45 1.11 -7.63
C THR A 157 18.76 0.30 -7.55
N PRO A 158 19.44 0.17 -6.38
CA PRO A 158 20.61 -0.70 -6.24
C PRO A 158 20.34 -2.19 -6.47
N TYR A 159 19.09 -2.62 -6.30
CA TYR A 159 18.65 -4.00 -6.46
C TYR A 159 18.04 -4.26 -7.84
N MET A 160 17.36 -3.27 -8.40
CA MET A 160 16.74 -3.30 -9.73
C MET A 160 16.97 -1.97 -10.44
N ALA A 161 18.07 -1.91 -11.20
CA ALA A 161 18.50 -0.69 -11.89
C ALA A 161 17.67 -0.38 -13.14
N PHE A 162 17.10 -1.40 -13.78
CA PHE A 162 16.30 -1.26 -15.00
C PHE A 162 14.80 -1.19 -14.69
N TYR A 163 14.05 -0.57 -15.58
CA TYR A 163 12.59 -0.63 -15.57
C TYR A 163 12.13 -1.90 -16.30
N CYS A 164 11.26 -2.67 -15.65
CA CYS A 164 10.68 -3.89 -16.22
C CYS A 164 9.17 -3.80 -16.44
N GLY A 165 8.57 -2.61 -16.27
CA GLY A 165 7.12 -2.44 -16.22
C GLY A 165 6.53 -2.88 -14.88
N GLY A 166 5.27 -2.54 -14.65
CA GLY A 166 4.50 -2.99 -13.48
C GLY A 166 5.07 -2.55 -12.13
N GLU A 167 4.78 -3.32 -11.08
CA GLU A 167 5.08 -2.95 -9.68
C GLU A 167 6.40 -3.49 -9.14
N GLY A 168 7.15 -4.31 -9.88
CA GLY A 168 8.30 -5.04 -9.32
C GLY A 168 9.33 -4.15 -8.60
N LYS A 169 9.69 -3.00 -9.19
CA LYS A 169 10.61 -2.03 -8.55
C LYS A 169 9.98 -1.36 -7.33
N LEU A 170 8.67 -1.10 -7.37
CA LEU A 170 7.91 -0.53 -6.26
C LEU A 170 7.80 -1.54 -5.10
N SER A 171 7.49 -2.81 -5.39
CA SER A 171 7.42 -3.92 -4.43
C SER A 171 8.74 -4.11 -3.68
N ILE A 172 9.88 -4.09 -4.39
CA ILE A 172 11.22 -4.11 -3.75
C ILE A 172 11.39 -2.91 -2.81
N GLY A 173 11.10 -1.71 -3.31
CA GLY A 173 11.29 -0.48 -2.53
C GLY A 173 10.44 -0.45 -1.27
N ARG A 174 9.20 -0.94 -1.37
CA ARG A 174 8.25 -1.05 -0.28
C ARG A 174 8.66 -2.10 0.74
N ALA A 175 9.17 -3.26 0.30
CA ALA A 175 9.72 -4.25 1.22
C ALA A 175 10.88 -3.68 2.05
N ILE A 176 11.80 -2.95 1.41
CA ILE A 176 12.91 -2.29 2.11
C ILE A 176 12.40 -1.24 3.11
N LYS A 177 11.40 -0.45 2.72
CA LYS A 177 10.82 0.58 3.61
C LYS A 177 10.09 -0.05 4.80
N PHE A 178 9.32 -1.12 4.59
CA PHE A 178 8.68 -1.84 5.69
C PHE A 178 9.70 -2.39 6.68
N ALA A 179 10.82 -2.95 6.23
CA ALA A 179 11.90 -3.38 7.11
C ALA A 179 12.40 -2.23 7.99
N HIS A 180 12.70 -1.08 7.39
CA HIS A 180 13.16 0.11 8.12
C HIS A 180 12.09 0.71 9.05
N GLN A 181 10.80 0.45 8.78
CA GLN A 181 9.66 0.87 9.60
C GLN A 181 9.26 -0.18 10.65
N GLY A 182 10.12 -1.19 10.90
CA GLY A 182 9.97 -2.15 11.98
C GLY A 182 9.13 -3.38 11.64
N ALA A 183 8.95 -3.70 10.36
CA ALA A 183 8.33 -4.96 9.97
C ALA A 183 9.25 -6.14 10.32
N ALA A 184 8.68 -7.13 11.00
CA ALA A 184 9.38 -8.37 11.35
C ALA A 184 9.55 -9.29 10.13
N MET A 185 8.69 -9.16 9.13
CA MET A 185 8.79 -9.85 7.85
C MET A 185 7.98 -9.13 6.77
N VAL A 186 8.21 -9.51 5.51
CA VAL A 186 7.44 -9.05 4.36
C VAL A 186 6.90 -10.25 3.57
N VAL A 187 5.65 -10.19 3.14
CA VAL A 187 5.01 -11.17 2.26
C VAL A 187 4.78 -10.53 0.90
N ASN A 188 5.23 -11.17 -0.17
CA ASN A 188 5.04 -10.75 -1.55
C ASN A 188 3.88 -11.50 -2.21
N CYS A 189 2.80 -10.78 -2.52
CA CYS A 189 1.66 -11.31 -3.27
C CYS A 189 1.89 -11.13 -4.76
N ALA A 190 2.37 -12.17 -5.45
CA ALA A 190 2.65 -12.13 -6.88
C ALA A 190 1.82 -13.16 -7.68
N PRO A 191 1.21 -12.77 -8.82
CA PRO A 191 0.55 -13.72 -9.71
C PRO A 191 1.55 -14.59 -10.45
N PHE A 192 1.13 -15.81 -10.79
CA PHE A 192 1.94 -16.73 -11.58
C PHE A 192 2.22 -16.15 -12.98
N GLY A 193 3.50 -16.01 -13.33
CA GLY A 193 3.94 -15.61 -14.68
C GLY A 193 3.95 -14.11 -14.96
N CYS A 194 3.71 -13.24 -13.98
CA CYS A 194 3.95 -11.80 -14.15
C CYS A 194 5.45 -11.51 -14.17
N MET A 195 5.97 -11.04 -15.31
CA MET A 195 7.40 -10.80 -15.50
C MET A 195 7.98 -9.82 -14.45
N PRO A 196 7.42 -8.62 -14.21
CA PRO A 196 7.94 -7.69 -13.18
C PRO A 196 8.08 -8.31 -11.80
N GLU A 197 7.06 -9.03 -11.34
CA GLU A 197 7.06 -9.64 -10.01
C GLU A 197 7.93 -10.89 -9.94
N THR A 198 8.10 -11.61 -11.05
CA THR A 198 9.07 -12.71 -11.14
C THR A 198 10.50 -12.19 -10.97
N VAL A 199 10.81 -11.05 -11.60
CA VAL A 199 12.11 -10.38 -11.42
C VAL A 199 12.25 -9.88 -9.98
N ALA A 200 11.23 -9.25 -9.39
CA ALA A 200 11.26 -8.82 -7.99
C ALA A 200 11.49 -9.99 -7.03
N THR A 201 10.79 -11.11 -7.24
CA THR A 201 10.94 -12.34 -6.47
C THR A 201 12.36 -12.90 -6.52
N SER A 202 13.01 -12.84 -7.69
CA SER A 202 14.42 -13.27 -7.82
C SER A 202 15.40 -12.41 -7.00
N VAL A 203 15.01 -11.17 -6.70
CA VAL A 203 15.83 -10.18 -5.97
C VAL A 203 15.56 -10.22 -4.47
N PHE A 204 14.37 -10.64 -4.03
CA PHE A 204 13.99 -10.63 -2.61
C PHE A 204 14.90 -11.47 -1.71
N GLY A 205 15.48 -12.56 -2.21
CA GLY A 205 16.46 -13.34 -1.44
C GLY A 205 17.68 -12.52 -1.02
N ARG A 206 18.16 -11.61 -1.90
CA ARG A 206 19.26 -10.70 -1.58
C ARG A 206 18.81 -9.59 -0.62
N VAL A 207 17.64 -8.99 -0.87
CA VAL A 207 17.09 -7.94 0.00
C VAL A 207 16.86 -8.47 1.42
N SER A 208 16.33 -9.69 1.54
CA SER A 208 16.13 -10.39 2.81
C SER A 208 17.44 -10.59 3.57
N ALA A 209 18.51 -11.02 2.88
CA ALA A 209 19.83 -11.19 3.48
C ALA A 209 20.48 -9.84 3.89
N ASP A 210 20.32 -8.80 3.08
CA ASP A 210 20.91 -7.47 3.35
C ASP A 210 20.21 -6.76 4.52
N LEU A 211 18.93 -7.04 4.76
CA LEU A 211 18.11 -6.42 5.82
C LEU A 211 17.91 -7.29 7.07
N ASP A 212 18.35 -8.55 7.04
CA ASP A 212 18.14 -9.54 8.09
C ASP A 212 16.67 -9.70 8.49
N ILE A 213 15.77 -9.67 7.50
CA ILE A 213 14.33 -9.94 7.67
C ILE A 213 13.83 -10.96 6.65
N PRO A 214 12.93 -11.89 7.01
CA PRO A 214 12.32 -12.80 6.05
C PRO A 214 11.47 -12.04 5.04
N ILE A 215 11.68 -12.33 3.75
CA ILE A 215 10.78 -11.92 2.67
C ILE A 215 10.33 -13.20 1.96
N VAL A 216 9.01 -13.44 1.95
CA VAL A 216 8.41 -14.68 1.44
C VAL A 216 7.45 -14.42 0.29
#